data_AF-M1WC85-F1
#
_entry.id   AF-M1WC85-F1
#
_cell.length_a   1.000
_cell.length_b   1.000
_cell.length_c   1.000
_cell.angle_alpha   90.00
_cell.angle_beta   90.00
_cell.angle_gamma   90.00
#
_symmetry.space_group_name_H-M   'P 1'
#
loop_
_entity.id
_entity.type
_entity.pdbx_description
1 polymer ?
#
loop_
_entity_poly.entity_id
_entity_poly.type
_entity_poly.pdbx_seq_one_letter_code
_entity_poly.pdbx_strand_id
1 'polypeptide(L)'
;MESHTASQQQIVTVTDRARQFVESIIDCRSSSAVQDGGQTTLLTSRVDAIEDTVQDLERQMGSANTKMDRFETMVVAIHGQLNAMKESNDKLTAQVTRLELSMNHQFTEMDDKFTNLESSMESSMDSRFKKMDAKFTKMNTQMKKMDQSMNTQLQGMNSRIAELSSDMHSGFEEMTEKNEKTSIKMEALNKNTMARFDNRLPGAPPDALEPLFNVHTGQKIQDKPTRSGLDSMSHAAMGKCLQELGLAVPKHKNERLRQVKKAYGAVDVTVGVH
;
A
#
# COMPACT_ATOMS: atom_id res chain seq x y z
N MET A 1 62.93 39.23 -37.24
CA MET A 1 64.20 38.82 -37.89
C MET A 1 64.82 39.92 -38.74
N GLU A 2 64.08 40.90 -39.26
CA GLU A 2 64.61 41.96 -40.14
C GLU A 2 65.51 43.03 -39.45
N SER A 3 65.40 43.23 -38.13
CA SER A 3 66.22 44.20 -37.40
C SER A 3 67.68 43.75 -37.16
N HIS A 4 67.92 42.43 -37.13
CA HIS A 4 69.27 41.91 -36.91
C HIS A 4 70.15 42.06 -38.15
N THR A 5 69.56 41.91 -39.34
CA THR A 5 70.22 42.07 -40.64
C THR A 5 70.72 43.50 -40.85
N ALA A 6 69.92 44.51 -40.46
CA ALA A 6 70.29 45.91 -40.61
C ALA A 6 71.46 46.34 -39.70
N SER A 7 71.53 45.82 -38.46
CA SER A 7 72.63 46.12 -37.54
C SER A 7 73.93 45.38 -37.91
N GLN A 8 73.82 44.14 -38.42
CA GLN A 8 74.98 43.42 -38.96
C GLN A 8 75.54 44.09 -40.22
N GLN A 9 74.67 44.60 -41.12
CA GLN A 9 75.10 45.34 -42.30
C GLN A 9 75.87 46.63 -41.97
N GLN A 10 75.53 47.32 -40.87
CA GLN A 10 76.25 48.53 -40.46
C GLN A 10 77.62 48.24 -39.84
N ILE A 11 77.78 47.15 -39.08
CA ILE A 11 79.10 46.74 -38.54
C ILE A 11 80.02 46.24 -39.66
N VAL A 12 79.46 45.50 -40.63
CA VAL A 12 80.20 45.06 -41.82
C VAL A 12 80.70 46.25 -42.63
N THR A 13 79.89 47.31 -42.81
CA THR A 13 80.31 48.53 -43.53
C THR A 13 81.38 49.34 -42.80
N VAL A 14 81.40 49.36 -41.46
CA VAL A 14 82.51 49.97 -40.68
C VAL A 14 83.80 49.17 -40.85
N THR A 15 83.71 47.84 -40.79
CA THR A 15 84.87 46.96 -40.95
C THR A 15 85.44 47.03 -42.37
N ASP A 16 84.56 47.10 -43.38
CA ASP A 16 84.95 47.25 -44.78
C ASP A 16 85.56 48.63 -45.09
N ARG A 17 85.06 49.72 -44.50
CA ARG A 17 85.68 51.05 -44.63
C ARG A 17 87.03 51.13 -43.94
N ALA A 18 87.18 50.52 -42.77
CA ALA A 18 88.47 50.42 -42.08
C ALA A 18 89.48 49.59 -42.91
N ARG A 19 89.01 48.55 -43.61
CA ARG A 19 89.83 47.77 -44.54
C ARG A 19 90.26 48.59 -45.76
N GLN A 20 89.33 49.30 -46.39
CA GLN A 20 89.62 50.20 -47.53
C GLN A 20 90.63 51.30 -47.17
N PHE A 21 90.59 51.81 -45.92
CA PHE A 21 91.58 52.75 -45.41
C PHE A 21 92.98 52.13 -45.30
N VAL A 22 93.09 50.91 -44.78
CA VAL A 22 94.37 50.19 -44.72
C VAL A 22 94.91 49.89 -46.12
N GLU A 23 94.05 49.51 -47.06
CA GLU A 23 94.43 49.28 -48.46
C GLU A 23 94.91 50.57 -49.13
N SER A 24 94.25 51.71 -48.90
CA SER A 24 94.68 53.02 -49.43
C SER A 24 96.03 53.49 -48.85
N ILE A 25 96.33 53.16 -47.60
CA ILE A 25 97.64 53.42 -46.98
C ILE A 25 98.74 52.56 -47.63
N ILE A 26 98.44 51.30 -47.96
CA ILE A 26 99.41 50.37 -48.56
C ILE A 26 99.70 50.75 -50.02
N ASP A 27 98.69 51.12 -50.81
CA ASP A 27 98.87 51.56 -52.20
C ASP A 27 99.74 52.83 -52.28
N CYS A 28 99.57 53.78 -51.36
CA CYS A 28 100.41 54.97 -51.31
C CYS A 28 101.88 54.69 -50.91
N ARG A 29 102.16 53.60 -50.20
CA ARG A 29 103.54 53.22 -49.81
C ARG A 29 104.38 52.76 -51.00
N SER A 30 103.73 52.39 -52.11
CA SER A 30 104.38 51.88 -53.32
C SER A 30 104.83 52.99 -54.30
N SER A 31 104.55 54.27 -54.01
CA SER A 31 104.90 55.39 -54.90
C SER A 31 106.27 56.00 -54.55
N SER A 32 107.27 55.77 -55.41
CA SER A 32 108.64 56.30 -55.26
C SER A 32 108.83 57.64 -55.99
N ALA A 33 109.10 58.75 -55.28
CA ALA A 33 109.92 59.86 -55.78
C ALA A 33 110.21 60.89 -54.68
N VAL A 34 111.49 61.24 -54.53
CA VAL A 34 112.01 62.30 -53.66
C VAL A 34 112.06 63.62 -54.44
N GLN A 35 111.38 64.68 -53.98
CA GLN A 35 111.68 66.09 -54.29
C GLN A 35 110.97 67.06 -53.31
N ASP A 36 111.70 68.09 -52.91
CA ASP A 36 111.58 69.04 -51.79
C ASP A 36 110.38 70.01 -51.82
N GLY A 37 109.16 69.46 -51.85
CA GLY A 37 107.91 70.23 -51.76
C GLY A 37 106.65 69.40 -52.03
N GLY A 38 106.79 68.29 -52.76
CA GLY A 38 105.70 67.34 -53.06
C GLY A 38 105.33 66.39 -51.91
N GLN A 39 106.24 66.16 -50.96
CA GLN A 39 105.93 65.38 -49.75
C GLN A 39 104.98 66.12 -48.82
N THR A 40 105.16 67.43 -48.69
CA THR A 40 104.30 68.31 -47.90
C THR A 40 102.89 68.36 -48.45
N THR A 41 102.72 68.49 -49.77
CA THR A 41 101.38 68.49 -50.39
C THR A 41 100.67 67.14 -50.24
N LEU A 42 101.39 66.02 -50.36
CA LEU A 42 100.86 64.68 -50.11
C LEU A 42 100.47 64.48 -48.63
N LEU A 43 101.27 64.99 -47.69
CA LEU A 43 100.97 64.91 -46.27
C LEU A 43 99.71 65.68 -45.92
N THR A 44 99.53 66.89 -46.48
CA THR A 44 98.31 67.69 -46.31
C THR A 44 97.08 66.92 -46.76
N SER A 45 97.09 66.36 -47.98
CA SER A 45 95.93 65.59 -48.47
C SER A 45 95.63 64.33 -47.63
N ARG A 46 96.64 63.71 -47.02
CA ARG A 46 96.43 62.59 -46.06
C ARG A 46 95.81 63.05 -44.76
N VAL A 47 96.22 64.21 -44.25
CA VAL A 47 95.65 64.80 -43.04
C VAL A 47 94.20 65.18 -43.29
N ASP A 48 93.88 65.80 -44.43
CA ASP A 48 92.50 66.15 -44.83
C ASP A 48 91.62 64.88 -44.90
N ALA A 49 92.11 63.83 -45.57
CA ALA A 49 91.38 62.56 -45.66
C ALA A 49 91.19 61.89 -44.29
N ILE A 50 92.19 61.96 -43.41
CA ILE A 50 92.06 61.45 -42.04
C ILE A 50 91.01 62.27 -41.28
N GLU A 51 91.04 63.60 -41.38
CA GLU A 51 90.08 64.48 -40.73
C GLU A 51 88.64 64.16 -41.18
N ASP A 52 88.42 63.96 -42.49
CA ASP A 52 87.13 63.53 -43.04
C ASP A 52 86.68 62.18 -42.45
N THR A 53 87.58 61.19 -42.36
CA THR A 53 87.24 59.89 -41.78
C THR A 53 86.93 59.97 -40.28
N VAL A 54 87.66 60.80 -39.54
CA VAL A 54 87.40 61.04 -38.12
C VAL A 54 86.03 61.69 -37.93
N GLN A 55 85.68 62.69 -38.75
CA GLN A 55 84.35 63.31 -38.71
C GLN A 55 83.23 62.32 -39.07
N ASP A 56 83.44 61.39 -40.00
CA ASP A 56 82.46 60.32 -40.30
C ASP A 56 82.30 59.35 -39.11
N LEU A 57 83.41 58.96 -38.48
CA LEU A 57 83.38 58.12 -37.27
C LEU A 57 82.66 58.80 -36.11
N GLU A 58 82.87 60.10 -35.88
CA GLU A 58 82.15 60.88 -34.88
C GLU A 58 80.64 60.88 -35.15
N ARG A 59 80.23 61.08 -36.41
CA ARG A 59 78.81 61.02 -36.81
C ARG A 59 78.21 59.62 -36.59
N GLN A 60 78.95 58.57 -36.95
CA GLN A 60 78.50 57.18 -36.76
C GLN A 60 78.42 56.82 -35.27
N MET A 61 79.39 57.24 -34.46
CA MET A 61 79.39 57.05 -33.00
C MET A 61 78.21 57.78 -32.35
N GLY A 62 77.91 59.00 -32.76
CA GLY A 62 76.72 59.73 -32.32
C GLY A 62 75.43 58.98 -32.67
N SER A 63 75.33 58.46 -33.90
CA SER A 63 74.19 57.62 -34.31
C SER A 63 74.06 56.34 -33.48
N ALA A 64 75.17 55.63 -33.22
CA ALA A 64 75.19 54.45 -32.38
C ALA A 64 74.75 54.75 -30.94
N ASN A 65 75.21 55.88 -30.37
CA ASN A 65 74.82 56.30 -29.02
C ASN A 65 73.31 56.53 -28.93
N THR A 66 72.71 57.23 -29.89
CA THR A 66 71.24 57.44 -29.91
C THR A 66 70.45 56.14 -30.04
N LYS A 67 70.98 55.12 -30.73
CA LYS A 67 70.36 53.78 -30.78
C LYS A 67 70.52 53.06 -29.44
N MET A 68 71.65 53.21 -28.77
CA MET A 68 71.89 52.62 -27.45
C MET A 68 70.94 53.20 -26.41
N ASP A 69 70.72 54.52 -26.40
CA ASP A 69 69.74 55.18 -25.52
C ASP A 69 68.32 54.66 -25.76
N ARG A 70 67.96 54.43 -27.03
CA ARG A 70 66.67 53.81 -27.40
C ARG A 70 66.58 52.36 -26.93
N PHE A 71 67.65 51.59 -27.05
CA PHE A 71 67.71 50.22 -26.56
C PHE A 71 67.58 50.16 -25.04
N GLU A 72 68.26 51.03 -24.31
CA GLU A 72 68.15 51.15 -22.86
C GLU A 72 66.71 51.46 -22.44
N THR A 73 66.07 52.41 -23.12
CA THR A 73 64.66 52.75 -22.90
C THR A 73 63.74 51.55 -23.15
N MET A 74 63.95 50.79 -24.23
CA MET A 74 63.17 49.57 -24.52
C MET A 74 63.38 48.49 -23.47
N VAL A 75 64.61 48.28 -23.00
CA VAL A 75 64.92 47.28 -21.97
C VAL A 75 64.23 47.63 -20.65
N VAL A 76 64.24 48.89 -20.24
CA VAL A 76 63.50 49.36 -19.05
C VAL A 76 62.00 49.11 -19.20
N ALA A 77 61.43 49.39 -20.37
CA ALA A 77 60.01 49.14 -20.65
C ALA A 77 59.66 47.64 -20.59
N ILE A 78 60.48 46.77 -21.20
CA ILE A 78 60.32 45.32 -21.15
C ILE A 78 60.39 44.81 -19.70
N HIS A 79 61.33 45.32 -18.89
CA HIS A 79 61.45 44.94 -17.49
C HIS A 79 60.19 45.32 -16.70
N GLY A 80 59.63 46.51 -16.94
CA GLY A 80 58.36 46.92 -16.36
C GLY A 80 57.19 46.01 -16.74
N GLN A 81 57.08 45.65 -18.03
CA GLN A 81 56.05 44.72 -18.50
C GLN A 81 56.20 43.32 -17.89
N LEU A 82 57.44 42.82 -17.76
CA LEU A 82 57.72 41.52 -17.15
C LEU A 82 57.29 41.48 -15.67
N ASN A 83 57.53 42.56 -14.93
CA ASN A 83 57.11 42.66 -13.53
C ASN A 83 55.58 42.70 -13.40
N ALA A 84 54.90 43.48 -14.23
CA ALA A 84 53.43 43.50 -14.26
C ALA A 84 52.84 42.14 -14.63
N MET A 85 53.45 41.42 -15.57
CA MET A 85 53.04 40.06 -15.94
C MET A 85 53.26 39.08 -14.79
N LYS A 86 54.37 39.18 -14.07
CA LYS A 86 54.64 38.36 -12.88
C LYS A 86 53.58 38.56 -11.80
N GLU A 87 53.25 39.82 -11.48
CA GLU A 87 52.20 40.15 -10.50
C GLU A 87 50.83 39.61 -10.94
N SER A 88 50.50 39.73 -12.22
CA SER A 88 49.27 39.15 -12.79
C SER A 88 49.24 37.62 -12.66
N ASN A 89 50.37 36.95 -12.92
CA ASN A 89 50.48 35.52 -12.80
C ASN A 89 50.35 35.04 -11.35
N ASP A 90 50.96 35.75 -10.39
CA ASP A 90 50.83 35.47 -8.95
C ASP A 90 49.35 35.60 -8.50
N LYS A 91 48.65 36.61 -9.03
CA LYS A 91 47.21 36.80 -8.77
C LYS A 91 46.36 35.66 -9.37
N LEU A 92 46.67 35.19 -10.57
CA LEU A 92 45.99 34.05 -11.20
C LEU A 92 46.21 32.77 -10.41
N THR A 93 47.44 32.48 -9.99
CA THR A 93 47.76 31.33 -9.14
C THR A 93 46.93 31.36 -7.86
N ALA A 94 46.87 32.51 -7.17
CA ALA A 94 46.07 32.64 -5.95
C ALA A 94 44.55 32.43 -6.19
N GLN A 95 44.02 32.89 -7.32
CA GLN A 95 42.62 32.68 -7.67
C GLN A 95 42.32 31.20 -7.97
N VAL A 96 43.20 30.52 -8.71
CA VAL A 96 43.05 29.09 -9.02
C VAL A 96 43.08 28.27 -7.73
N THR A 97 44.03 28.50 -6.84
CA THR A 97 44.10 27.78 -5.55
C THR A 97 42.84 27.99 -4.70
N ARG A 98 42.26 29.21 -4.70
CA ARG A 98 41.00 29.47 -4.00
C ARG A 98 39.82 28.73 -4.62
N LEU A 99 39.74 28.67 -5.95
CA LEU A 99 38.71 27.93 -6.65
C LEU A 99 38.80 26.42 -6.36
N GLU A 100 40.00 25.85 -6.41
CA GLU A 100 40.24 24.44 -6.08
C GLU A 100 39.80 24.09 -4.66
N LEU A 101 40.17 24.92 -3.67
CA LEU A 101 39.75 24.72 -2.28
C LEU A 101 38.23 24.85 -2.11
N SER A 102 37.62 25.85 -2.75
CA SER A 102 36.17 26.05 -2.70
C SER A 102 35.40 24.89 -3.34
N MET A 103 35.87 24.38 -4.49
CA MET A 103 35.26 23.25 -5.17
C MET A 103 35.36 21.99 -4.32
N ASN A 104 36.55 21.69 -3.80
CA ASN A 104 36.75 20.52 -2.94
C ASN A 104 35.84 20.58 -1.70
N HIS A 105 35.73 21.74 -1.07
CA HIS A 105 34.83 21.91 0.08
C HIS A 105 33.35 21.65 -0.29
N GLN A 106 32.88 22.20 -1.41
CA GLN A 106 31.50 21.97 -1.87
C GLN A 106 31.24 20.51 -2.23
N PHE A 107 32.22 19.82 -2.84
CA PHE A 107 32.09 18.39 -3.14
C PHE A 107 32.04 17.54 -1.87
N THR A 108 32.88 17.82 -0.87
CA THR A 108 32.80 17.14 0.43
C THR A 108 31.45 17.40 1.12
N GLU A 109 30.95 18.63 1.12
CA GLU A 109 29.65 18.95 1.71
C GLU A 109 28.49 18.23 0.97
N MET A 110 28.57 18.11 -0.36
CA MET A 110 27.61 17.33 -1.13
C MET A 110 27.68 15.85 -0.77
N ASP A 111 28.88 15.27 -0.67
CA ASP A 111 29.07 13.86 -0.34
C ASP A 111 28.50 13.53 1.05
N ASP A 112 28.73 14.41 2.03
CA ASP A 112 28.14 14.30 3.38
C ASP A 112 26.61 14.36 3.33
N LYS A 113 26.03 15.28 2.53
CA LYS A 113 24.57 15.37 2.36
C LYS A 113 23.99 14.13 1.69
N PHE A 114 24.66 13.59 0.67
CA PHE A 114 24.23 12.36 0.00
C PHE A 114 24.30 11.17 0.94
N THR A 115 25.40 10.99 1.68
CA THR A 115 25.54 9.93 2.68
C THR A 115 24.46 9.99 3.76
N ASN A 116 24.14 11.21 4.22
CA ASN A 116 23.06 11.43 5.19
C ASN A 116 21.67 11.12 4.62
N LEU A 117 21.42 11.52 3.37
CA LEU A 117 20.16 11.22 2.67
C LEU A 117 19.98 9.71 2.47
N GLU A 118 21.02 9.02 2.01
CA GLU A 118 21.03 7.57 1.82
C GLU A 118 20.75 6.84 3.14
N SER A 119 21.49 7.18 4.20
CA SER A 119 21.29 6.60 5.54
C SER A 119 19.87 6.85 6.08
N SER A 120 19.32 8.06 5.87
CA SER A 120 17.97 8.43 6.28
C SER A 120 16.91 7.65 5.50
N MET A 121 17.05 7.54 4.18
CA MET A 121 16.13 6.78 3.34
C MET A 121 16.16 5.29 3.67
N GLU A 122 17.34 4.69 3.70
CA GLU A 122 17.54 3.26 4.00
C GLU A 122 16.91 2.92 5.35
N SER A 123 17.29 3.61 6.42
CA SER A 123 16.86 3.27 7.78
C SER A 123 15.40 3.63 8.06
N SER A 124 14.94 4.81 7.62
CA SER A 124 13.61 5.30 7.95
C SER A 124 12.54 4.66 7.07
N MET A 125 12.76 4.58 5.76
CA MET A 125 11.73 4.05 4.85
C MET A 125 11.59 2.54 5.03
N ASP A 126 12.69 1.79 5.08
CA ASP A 126 12.64 0.33 5.25
C ASP A 126 11.97 -0.05 6.58
N SER A 127 12.34 0.61 7.68
CA SER A 127 11.70 0.39 8.99
C SER A 127 10.20 0.71 8.96
N ARG A 128 9.80 1.81 8.31
CA ARG A 128 8.39 2.18 8.16
C ARG A 128 7.63 1.17 7.30
N PHE A 129 8.20 0.70 6.21
CA PHE A 129 7.58 -0.30 5.33
C PHE A 129 7.44 -1.64 6.04
N LYS A 130 8.49 -2.14 6.72
CA LYS A 130 8.42 -3.36 7.54
C LYS A 130 7.34 -3.27 8.62
N LYS A 131 7.23 -2.12 9.29
CA LYS A 131 6.18 -1.87 10.30
C LYS A 131 4.79 -1.84 9.69
N MET A 132 4.64 -1.28 8.48
CA MET A 132 3.38 -1.25 7.75
C MET A 132 2.95 -2.65 7.32
N ASP A 133 3.88 -3.44 6.80
CA ASP A 133 3.65 -4.81 6.36
C ASP A 133 3.23 -5.72 7.52
N ALA A 134 3.90 -5.59 8.67
CA ALA A 134 3.51 -6.28 9.90
C ALA A 134 2.10 -5.90 10.37
N LYS A 135 1.74 -4.61 10.30
CA LYS A 135 0.38 -4.14 10.64
C LYS A 135 -0.65 -4.71 9.67
N PHE A 136 -0.36 -4.72 8.37
CA PHE A 136 -1.26 -5.24 7.35
C PHE A 136 -1.49 -6.75 7.52
N THR A 137 -0.42 -7.51 7.76
CA THR A 137 -0.48 -8.95 8.04
C THR A 137 -1.31 -9.26 9.29
N LYS A 138 -1.14 -8.47 10.36
CA LYS A 138 -1.94 -8.59 11.58
C LYS A 138 -3.43 -8.31 11.31
N MET A 139 -3.73 -7.25 10.58
CA MET A 139 -5.11 -6.88 10.21
C MET A 139 -5.78 -7.97 9.37
N ASN A 140 -5.08 -8.50 8.36
CA ASN A 140 -5.58 -9.59 7.52
C ASN A 140 -5.90 -10.85 8.35
N THR A 141 -5.03 -11.18 9.31
CA THR A 141 -5.25 -12.32 10.22
C THR A 141 -6.46 -12.10 11.13
N GLN A 142 -6.64 -10.89 11.68
CA GLN A 142 -7.81 -10.56 12.50
C GLN A 142 -9.10 -10.62 11.68
N MET A 143 -9.09 -10.12 10.44
CA MET A 143 -10.24 -10.17 9.54
C MET A 143 -10.65 -11.61 9.23
N LYS A 144 -9.69 -12.50 8.92
CA LYS A 144 -9.97 -13.94 8.71
C LYS A 144 -10.58 -14.61 9.95
N LYS A 145 -10.08 -14.28 11.14
CA LYS A 145 -10.65 -14.81 12.40
C LYS A 145 -12.07 -14.32 12.64
N MET A 146 -12.34 -13.05 12.36
CA MET A 146 -13.68 -12.47 12.50
C MET A 146 -14.67 -13.13 11.54
N ASP A 147 -14.27 -13.32 10.28
CA ASP A 147 -15.07 -13.98 9.25
C ASP A 147 -15.42 -15.43 9.64
N GLN A 148 -14.42 -16.21 10.09
CA GLN A 148 -14.62 -17.57 10.60
C GLN A 148 -15.55 -17.62 11.82
N SER A 149 -15.38 -16.69 12.76
CA SER A 149 -16.22 -16.61 13.96
C SER A 149 -17.67 -16.28 13.61
N MET A 150 -17.89 -15.30 12.72
CA MET A 150 -19.23 -14.93 12.26
C MET A 150 -19.90 -16.10 11.54
N ASN A 151 -19.19 -16.77 10.63
CA ASN A 151 -19.75 -17.91 9.90
C ASN A 151 -20.15 -19.04 10.86
N THR A 152 -19.31 -19.34 11.85
CA THR A 152 -19.61 -20.36 12.87
C THR A 152 -20.83 -19.99 13.71
N GLN A 153 -20.93 -18.72 14.14
CA GLN A 153 -22.07 -18.24 14.91
C GLN A 153 -23.38 -18.30 14.10
N LEU A 154 -23.36 -17.90 12.83
CA LEU A 154 -24.52 -17.97 11.95
C LEU A 154 -24.97 -19.41 11.70
N GLN A 155 -24.03 -20.33 11.48
CA GLN A 155 -24.35 -21.76 11.36
C GLN A 155 -24.99 -22.30 12.64
N GLY A 156 -24.42 -21.98 13.81
CA GLY A 156 -24.99 -22.38 15.10
C GLY A 156 -26.39 -21.80 15.34
N MET A 157 -26.64 -20.55 14.95
CA MET A 157 -27.97 -19.94 15.02
C MET A 157 -28.97 -20.65 14.10
N ASN A 158 -28.58 -20.95 12.86
CA ASN A 158 -29.45 -21.66 11.92
C ASN A 158 -29.83 -23.05 12.44
N SER A 159 -28.88 -23.80 13.02
CA SER A 159 -29.18 -25.10 13.63
C SER A 159 -30.16 -24.99 14.79
N ARG A 160 -29.98 -24.01 15.68
CA ARG A 160 -30.90 -23.78 16.81
C ARG A 160 -32.30 -23.36 16.37
N ILE A 161 -32.40 -22.55 15.31
CA ILE A 161 -33.69 -22.15 14.73
C ILE A 161 -34.38 -23.37 14.10
N ALA A 162 -33.64 -24.22 13.38
CA ALA A 162 -34.20 -25.43 12.79
C ALA A 162 -34.72 -26.41 13.87
N GLU A 163 -33.95 -26.60 14.94
CA GLU A 163 -34.35 -27.42 16.09
C GLU A 163 -35.61 -26.86 16.77
N LEU A 164 -35.62 -25.57 17.11
CA LEU A 164 -36.80 -24.94 17.70
C LEU A 164 -38.04 -25.04 16.80
N SER A 165 -37.87 -24.86 15.48
CA SER A 165 -38.97 -25.00 14.53
C SER A 165 -39.52 -26.42 14.49
N SER A 166 -38.65 -27.43 14.59
CA SER A 166 -39.03 -28.85 14.64
C SER A 166 -39.79 -29.16 15.93
N ASP A 167 -39.27 -28.72 17.08
CA ASP A 167 -39.88 -28.91 18.39
C ASP A 167 -41.26 -28.24 18.46
N MET A 168 -41.37 -27.01 17.96
CA MET A 168 -42.65 -26.31 17.89
C MET A 168 -43.64 -27.07 17.01
N HIS A 169 -43.21 -27.58 15.85
CA HIS A 169 -44.11 -28.33 14.97
C HIS A 169 -44.65 -29.59 15.65
N SER A 170 -43.76 -30.37 16.28
CA SER A 170 -44.16 -31.56 17.03
C SER A 170 -45.11 -31.23 18.20
N GLY A 171 -44.83 -30.16 18.94
CA GLY A 171 -45.72 -29.71 20.02
C GLY A 171 -47.09 -29.26 19.53
N PHE A 172 -47.18 -28.61 18.36
CA PHE A 172 -48.46 -28.25 17.74
C PHE A 172 -49.23 -29.47 17.24
N GLU A 173 -48.56 -30.47 16.67
CA GLU A 173 -49.19 -31.74 16.27
C GLU A 173 -49.79 -32.47 17.47
N GLU A 174 -49.03 -32.63 18.56
CA GLU A 174 -49.51 -33.27 19.79
C GLU A 174 -50.69 -32.50 20.39
N MET A 175 -50.61 -31.17 20.43
CA MET A 175 -51.72 -30.33 20.92
C MET A 175 -52.96 -30.48 20.04
N THR A 176 -52.80 -30.54 18.71
CA THR A 176 -53.90 -30.74 17.76
C THR A 176 -54.58 -32.08 18.00
N GLU A 177 -53.82 -33.16 18.14
CA GLU A 177 -54.35 -34.50 18.43
C GLU A 177 -55.10 -34.53 19.78
N LYS A 178 -54.50 -33.95 20.83
CA LYS A 178 -55.12 -33.88 22.15
C LYS A 178 -56.40 -33.04 22.15
N ASN A 179 -56.41 -31.94 21.41
CA ASN A 179 -57.58 -31.08 21.25
C ASN A 179 -58.71 -31.83 20.53
N GLU A 180 -58.40 -32.53 19.44
CA GLU A 180 -59.37 -33.33 18.69
C GLU A 180 -59.97 -34.44 19.57
N LYS A 181 -59.13 -35.19 20.30
CA LYS A 181 -59.57 -36.23 21.24
C LYS A 181 -60.47 -35.67 22.35
N THR A 182 -60.15 -34.47 22.84
CA THR A 182 -60.96 -33.79 23.88
C THR A 182 -62.29 -33.33 23.31
N SER A 183 -62.29 -32.79 22.09
CA SER A 183 -63.49 -32.38 21.34
C SER A 183 -64.45 -33.56 21.14
N ILE A 184 -63.95 -34.69 20.60
CA ILE A 184 -64.72 -35.93 20.41
C ILE A 184 -65.32 -36.41 21.74
N LYS A 185 -64.51 -36.44 22.81
CA LYS A 185 -64.96 -36.88 24.13
C LYS A 185 -66.07 -35.98 24.67
N MET A 186 -65.92 -34.66 24.55
CA MET A 186 -66.90 -33.69 25.03
C MET A 186 -68.23 -33.83 24.28
N GLU A 187 -68.19 -33.96 22.95
CA GLU A 187 -69.38 -34.17 22.12
C GLU A 187 -70.09 -35.47 22.48
N ALA A 188 -69.34 -36.58 22.61
CA ALA A 188 -69.90 -37.87 23.00
C ALA A 188 -70.53 -37.85 24.39
N LEU A 189 -69.88 -37.22 25.38
CA LEU A 189 -70.43 -37.05 26.73
C LEU A 189 -71.72 -36.22 26.72
N ASN A 190 -71.76 -35.14 25.93
CA ASN A 190 -72.96 -34.31 25.78
C ASN A 190 -74.10 -35.13 25.17
N LYS A 191 -73.87 -35.82 24.04
CA LYS A 191 -74.86 -36.71 23.40
C LYS A 191 -75.35 -37.81 24.34
N ASN A 192 -74.44 -38.45 25.08
CA ASN A 192 -74.79 -39.47 26.06
C ASN A 192 -75.64 -38.93 27.20
N THR A 193 -75.38 -37.70 27.65
CA THR A 193 -76.17 -37.05 28.70
C THR A 193 -77.59 -36.81 28.21
N MET A 194 -77.77 -36.34 26.97
CA MET A 194 -79.09 -36.14 26.36
C MET A 194 -79.81 -37.48 26.14
N ALA A 195 -79.16 -38.48 25.53
CA ALA A 195 -79.75 -39.80 25.32
C ALA A 195 -80.20 -40.47 26.63
N ARG A 196 -79.41 -40.32 27.72
CA ARG A 196 -79.81 -40.80 29.06
C ARG A 196 -81.02 -40.08 29.61
N PHE A 197 -81.12 -38.78 29.37
CA PHE A 197 -82.24 -37.97 29.80
C PHE A 197 -83.50 -38.41 29.05
N ASP A 198 -83.43 -38.52 27.73
CA ASP A 198 -84.55 -38.95 26.87
C ASP A 198 -85.03 -40.36 27.23
N ASN A 199 -84.10 -41.30 27.48
CA ASN A 199 -84.43 -42.67 27.87
C ASN A 199 -85.14 -42.79 29.24
N ARG A 200 -85.06 -41.75 30.08
CA ARG A 200 -85.70 -41.68 31.41
C ARG A 200 -87.00 -40.87 31.41
N LEU A 201 -87.33 -40.17 30.32
CA LEU A 201 -88.52 -39.34 30.28
C LEU A 201 -89.80 -40.19 30.38
N PRO A 202 -90.82 -39.75 31.13
CA PRO A 202 -92.14 -40.36 31.09
C PRO A 202 -92.69 -40.29 29.65
N GLY A 203 -92.98 -41.45 29.05
CA GLY A 203 -93.41 -41.55 27.65
C GLY A 203 -92.33 -42.01 26.67
N ALA A 204 -91.09 -42.23 27.13
CA ALA A 204 -90.09 -42.92 26.32
C ALA A 204 -90.60 -44.33 25.90
N PRO A 205 -90.29 -44.79 24.67
CA PRO A 205 -90.73 -46.11 24.20
C PRO A 205 -90.40 -47.22 25.21
N PRO A 206 -91.31 -48.19 25.45
CA PRO A 206 -91.11 -49.23 26.48
C PRO A 206 -89.91 -50.13 26.23
N ASP A 207 -89.51 -50.32 24.98
CA ASP A 207 -88.37 -51.18 24.66
C ASP A 207 -87.28 -50.49 23.83
N ALA A 208 -87.52 -49.37 23.15
CA ALA A 208 -86.48 -48.68 22.37
C ALA A 208 -85.73 -47.63 23.20
N LEU A 209 -84.40 -47.63 23.09
CA LEU A 209 -83.51 -46.69 23.76
C LEU A 209 -82.75 -45.85 22.72
N GLU A 210 -82.54 -44.57 23.03
CA GLU A 210 -81.60 -43.72 22.31
C GLU A 210 -80.17 -44.29 22.43
N PRO A 211 -79.41 -44.32 21.33
CA PRO A 211 -78.07 -44.88 21.31
C PRO A 211 -77.10 -44.01 22.11
N LEU A 212 -76.17 -44.67 22.80
CA LEU A 212 -75.01 -44.01 23.38
C LEU A 212 -73.85 -44.00 22.39
N PHE A 213 -72.95 -43.07 22.59
CA PHE A 213 -71.77 -42.78 21.80
C PHE A 213 -70.50 -43.11 22.59
N ASN A 214 -69.53 -43.67 21.90
CA ASN A 214 -68.22 -44.01 22.43
C ASN A 214 -67.44 -42.71 22.72
N VAL A 215 -66.95 -42.56 23.95
CA VAL A 215 -66.28 -41.33 24.41
C VAL A 215 -64.87 -41.15 23.84
N HIS A 216 -64.36 -42.13 23.10
CA HIS A 216 -63.04 -42.10 22.46
C HIS A 216 -63.12 -41.89 20.95
N THR A 217 -64.19 -42.33 20.30
CA THR A 217 -64.32 -42.29 18.84
C THR A 217 -65.49 -41.44 18.35
N GLY A 218 -66.40 -41.03 19.22
CA GLY A 218 -67.62 -40.29 18.86
C GLY A 218 -68.66 -41.12 18.10
N GLN A 219 -68.40 -42.41 17.86
CA GLN A 219 -69.29 -43.31 17.12
C GLN A 219 -70.36 -43.91 18.04
N LYS A 220 -71.52 -44.29 17.48
CA LYS A 220 -72.56 -45.01 18.24
C LYS A 220 -72.02 -46.36 18.72
N ILE A 221 -72.27 -46.70 19.97
CA ILE A 221 -71.91 -48.00 20.59
C ILE A 221 -72.80 -49.12 20.05
N GLN A 222 -74.10 -48.83 19.87
CA GLN A 222 -75.07 -49.76 19.33
C GLN A 222 -76.11 -48.96 18.54
N ASP A 223 -76.46 -49.41 17.34
CA ASP A 223 -77.51 -48.78 16.55
C ASP A 223 -78.86 -49.40 16.95
N LYS A 224 -79.71 -48.58 17.59
CA LYS A 224 -81.04 -48.94 18.14
C LYS A 224 -81.00 -49.97 19.28
N PRO A 225 -80.41 -49.62 20.43
CA PRO A 225 -80.47 -50.48 21.61
C PRO A 225 -81.91 -50.65 22.10
N THR A 226 -82.23 -51.85 22.59
CA THR A 226 -83.50 -52.11 23.24
C THR A 226 -83.31 -52.57 24.68
N ARG A 227 -84.29 -52.35 25.57
CA ARG A 227 -84.20 -52.77 26.99
C ARG A 227 -84.04 -54.30 27.07
N SER A 228 -84.85 -55.03 26.31
CA SER A 228 -84.74 -56.48 26.12
C SER A 228 -83.38 -56.90 25.53
N GLY A 229 -82.87 -56.12 24.58
CA GLY A 229 -81.56 -56.30 23.96
C GLY A 229 -80.43 -56.21 24.99
N LEU A 230 -80.51 -55.27 25.94
CA LEU A 230 -79.54 -55.12 27.03
C LEU A 230 -79.51 -56.38 27.91
N ASP A 231 -80.67 -56.96 28.25
CA ASP A 231 -80.75 -58.19 29.04
C ASP A 231 -80.13 -59.41 28.35
N SER A 232 -80.19 -59.42 27.02
CA SER A 232 -79.60 -60.47 26.19
C SER A 232 -78.11 -60.28 25.90
N MET A 233 -77.49 -59.16 26.31
CA MET A 233 -76.09 -58.89 26.02
C MET A 233 -75.15 -59.92 26.66
N SER A 234 -74.13 -60.32 25.90
CA SER A 234 -73.06 -61.18 26.41
C SER A 234 -72.20 -60.44 27.45
N HIS A 235 -71.55 -61.19 28.35
CA HIS A 235 -70.64 -60.61 29.33
C HIS A 235 -69.53 -59.77 28.70
N ALA A 236 -68.99 -60.24 27.56
CA ALA A 236 -68.00 -59.52 26.77
C ALA A 236 -68.58 -58.24 26.14
N ALA A 237 -69.79 -58.31 25.55
CA ALA A 237 -70.45 -57.15 24.95
C ALA A 237 -70.73 -56.04 25.98
N MET A 238 -71.17 -56.41 27.19
CA MET A 238 -71.38 -55.44 28.27
C MET A 238 -70.07 -54.81 28.73
N GLY A 239 -68.99 -55.61 28.81
CA GLY A 239 -67.67 -55.09 29.15
C GLY A 239 -67.16 -54.10 28.11
N LYS A 240 -67.33 -54.42 26.82
CA LYS A 240 -66.99 -53.53 25.71
C LYS A 240 -67.78 -52.22 25.76
N CYS A 241 -69.11 -52.29 25.93
CA CYS A 241 -69.96 -51.11 26.03
C CYS A 241 -69.54 -50.18 27.19
N LEU A 242 -69.28 -50.73 28.39
CA LEU A 242 -68.82 -49.92 29.53
C LEU A 242 -67.44 -49.29 29.27
N GLN A 243 -66.53 -50.02 28.64
CA GLN A 243 -65.22 -49.49 28.25
C GLN A 243 -65.34 -48.36 27.22
N GLU A 244 -66.20 -48.50 26.22
CA GLU A 244 -66.47 -47.47 25.21
C GLU A 244 -67.15 -46.22 25.79
N LEU A 245 -67.84 -46.35 26.92
CA LEU A 245 -68.38 -45.23 27.70
C LEU A 245 -67.36 -44.60 28.66
N GLY A 246 -66.14 -45.14 28.75
CA GLY A 246 -65.13 -44.71 29.72
C GLY A 246 -65.48 -45.06 31.17
N LEU A 247 -66.30 -46.09 31.38
CA LEU A 247 -66.70 -46.58 32.70
C LEU A 247 -65.83 -47.77 33.12
N ALA A 248 -65.63 -47.93 34.43
CA ALA A 248 -64.97 -49.11 34.97
C ALA A 248 -65.76 -50.38 34.61
N VAL A 249 -65.07 -51.49 34.34
CA VAL A 249 -65.69 -52.74 33.91
C VAL A 249 -65.69 -53.75 35.07
N PRO A 250 -66.83 -54.02 35.72
CA PRO A 250 -66.94 -55.00 36.80
C PRO A 250 -66.55 -56.41 36.37
N LYS A 251 -66.13 -57.28 37.30
CA LYS A 251 -65.81 -58.68 36.99
C LYS A 251 -67.06 -59.54 36.76
N HIS A 252 -68.13 -59.30 37.54
CA HIS A 252 -69.34 -60.12 37.52
C HIS A 252 -70.36 -59.69 36.47
N LYS A 253 -71.04 -60.65 35.83
CA LYS A 253 -72.02 -60.42 34.75
C LYS A 253 -73.17 -59.51 35.19
N ASN A 254 -73.76 -59.78 36.35
CA ASN A 254 -74.93 -59.03 36.83
C ASN A 254 -74.58 -57.57 37.14
N GLU A 255 -73.37 -57.31 37.67
CA GLU A 255 -72.92 -55.95 37.95
C GLU A 255 -72.61 -55.18 36.65
N ARG A 256 -72.06 -55.85 35.62
CA ARG A 256 -71.93 -55.25 34.28
C ARG A 256 -73.29 -54.90 33.70
N LEU A 257 -74.25 -55.83 33.74
CA LEU A 257 -75.62 -55.61 33.23
C LEU A 257 -76.28 -54.43 33.94
N ARG A 258 -76.17 -54.37 35.27
CA ARG A 258 -76.69 -53.27 36.08
C ARG A 258 -76.07 -51.93 35.67
N GLN A 259 -74.75 -51.88 35.46
CA GLN A 259 -74.06 -50.66 35.05
C GLN A 259 -74.40 -50.24 33.62
N VAL A 260 -74.53 -51.19 32.69
CA VAL A 260 -74.97 -50.92 31.31
C VAL A 260 -76.39 -50.36 31.31
N LYS A 261 -77.34 -51.03 31.97
CA LYS A 261 -78.72 -50.53 32.12
C LYS A 261 -78.76 -49.12 32.74
N LYS A 262 -78.00 -48.91 33.82
CA LYS A 262 -77.87 -47.59 34.47
C LYS A 262 -77.30 -46.53 33.52
N ALA A 263 -76.30 -46.90 32.72
CA ALA A 263 -75.67 -46.01 31.76
C ALA A 263 -76.58 -45.64 30.59
N TYR A 264 -77.48 -46.53 30.17
CA TYR A 264 -78.53 -46.23 29.19
C TYR A 264 -79.74 -45.51 29.77
N GLY A 265 -79.86 -45.42 31.09
CA GLY A 265 -81.06 -44.90 31.75
C GLY A 265 -82.23 -45.90 31.79
N ALA A 266 -81.98 -47.18 31.45
CA ALA A 266 -82.94 -48.27 31.45
C ALA A 266 -83.06 -48.96 32.82
N VAL A 267 -83.06 -48.19 33.91
CA VAL A 267 -83.30 -48.76 35.24
C VAL A 267 -84.80 -48.97 35.38
N ASP A 268 -85.22 -50.20 35.69
CA ASP A 268 -86.61 -50.47 36.01
C ASP A 268 -87.00 -49.57 37.18
N VAL A 269 -87.92 -48.64 36.92
CA VAL A 269 -88.62 -47.91 37.98
C VAL A 269 -89.52 -48.94 38.64
N THR A 270 -88.94 -49.88 39.37
CA THR A 270 -89.66 -50.67 40.36
C THR A 270 -90.02 -49.68 41.43
N VAL A 271 -91.22 -49.12 41.25
CA VAL A 271 -91.87 -48.19 42.13
C VAL A 271 -91.86 -48.81 43.52
N GLY A 272 -90.99 -48.33 44.39
CA GLY A 272 -91.19 -48.43 45.82
C GLY A 272 -92.36 -47.53 46.18
N VAL A 273 -93.59 -48.01 45.98
CA VAL A 273 -94.73 -47.56 46.77
C VAL A 273 -94.70 -48.40 48.04
N HIS A 274 -94.09 -47.86 49.09
CA HIS A 274 -94.42 -48.20 50.46
C HIS A 274 -94.89 -46.91 51.13
#